data_AF-A0A6S7LRV4-F1
#
_entry.id   AF-A0A6S7LRV4-F1
#
_cell.length_a   1.000
_cell.length_b   1.000
_cell.length_c   1.000
_cell.angle_alpha   90.00
_cell.angle_beta   90.00
_cell.angle_gamma   90.00
#
_symmetry.space_group_name_H-M   'P 1'
#
loop_
_entity.id
_entity.type
_entity.pdbx_description
1 polymer ?
#
loop_
_entity_poly.entity_id
_entity_poly.type
_entity_poly.pdbx_seq_one_letter_code
_entity_poly.pdbx_strand_id
1 'polypeptide(L)' 'MSDKDHKQELIALLEDIMSEINLKPLHPKNKILLYSRYLLSKFSWHFTVATLSKTWVSENMDSVVNKF' A
#
# COMPACT_ATOMS: atom_id res chain seq x y z
N MET A 1 -5.92 1.40 -20.03
CA MET A 1 -5.75 2.19 -18.80
C MET A 1 -4.38 2.84 -18.87
N SER A 2 -4.28 4.15 -18.60
CA SER A 2 -2.98 4.81 -18.61
C SER A 2 -2.17 4.38 -17.38
N ASP A 3 -0.85 4.33 -17.52
CA ASP A 3 0.08 3.99 -16.44
C ASP A 3 -0.08 4.93 -15.22
N LYS A 4 -0.52 6.17 -15.48
CA LYS A 4 -0.84 7.18 -14.47
C LYS A 4 -2.11 6.85 -13.68
N ASP A 5 -3.14 6.35 -14.35
CA ASP A 5 -4.42 6.01 -13.72
C ASP A 5 -4.23 4.81 -12.77
N HIS A 6 -3.43 3.83 -13.19
CA HIS A 6 -3.11 2.66 -12.37
C HIS A 6 -2.32 3.04 -11.11
N LYS A 7 -1.40 4.00 -11.22
CA LYS A 7 -0.63 4.52 -10.07
C LYS A 7 -1.53 5.23 -9.06
N GLN A 8 -2.52 5.99 -9.51
CA GLN A 8 -3.48 6.66 -8.63
C GLN A 8 -4.42 5.66 -7.94
N GLU A 9 -4.90 4.66 -8.69
CA GLU A 9 -5.71 3.57 -8.14
C GLU A 9 -4.96 2.81 -7.03
N LEU A 10 -3.67 2.54 -7.24
CA LEU A 10 -2.81 1.90 -6.24
C LEU A 10 -2.65 2.71 -4.96
N ILE A 11 -2.47 4.04 -5.07
CA ILE A 11 -2.35 4.92 -3.90
C ILE A 11 -3.68 4.94 -3.13
N ALA A 12 -4.80 5.10 -3.85
CA ALA A 12 -6.13 5.12 -3.23
C ALA A 12 -6.42 3.79 -2.49
N LEU A 13 -6.10 2.66 -3.11
CA LEU A 13 -6.27 1.34 -2.51
C LEU A 13 -5.39 1.14 -1.28
N LEU A 14 -4.17 1.72 -1.27
CA LEU A 14 -3.27 1.68 -0.12
C LEU A 14 -3.85 2.48 1.05
N GLU A 15 -4.32 3.71 0.79
CA GLU A 15 -4.93 4.58 1.80
C GLU A 15 -6.19 3.96 2.42
N ASP A 16 -7.04 3.32 1.60
CA ASP A 16 -8.25 2.65 2.07
C ASP A 16 -7.93 1.48 3.01
N ILE A 17 -7.02 0.58 2.59
CA ILE A 17 -6.63 -0.58 3.41
C ILE A 17 -5.95 -0.12 4.71
N MET A 18 -5.08 0.89 4.63
CA MET A 18 -4.41 1.42 5.82
C MET A 18 -5.40 2.04 6.81
N SER A 19 -6.35 2.82 6.31
CA SER A 19 -7.42 3.39 7.12
C SER A 19 -8.27 2.32 7.79
N GLU A 20 -8.65 1.27 7.05
CA GLU A 20 -9.44 0.17 7.61
C GLU A 20 -8.68 -0.57 8.72
N ILE A 21 -7.39 -0.87 8.53
CA ILE A 21 -6.57 -1.53 9.55
C ILE A 21 -6.39 -0.63 10.78
N ASN A 22 -6.23 0.68 10.58
CA ASN A 22 -6.03 1.59 11.70
C ASN A 22 -7.30 1.78 12.55
N LEU A 23 -8.49 1.68 11.95
CA LEU A 23 -9.77 1.70 12.66
C LEU A 23 -10.03 0.44 13.50
N LYS A 24 -9.33 -0.68 13.22
CA LYS A 24 -9.50 -1.90 14.02
C LYS A 24 -8.89 -1.71 15.42
N PRO A 25 -9.56 -2.21 16.50
CA PRO A 25 -9.07 -2.13 17.87
C PRO A 25 -7.98 -3.19 18.13
N LEU A 26 -6.96 -3.22 17.27
CA LEU A 26 -5.83 -4.13 17.36
C LEU A 26 -4.65 -3.42 18.00
N HIS A 27 -3.86 -4.18 18.76
CA HIS A 27 -2.58 -3.70 19.28
C HIS A 27 -1.69 -3.20 18.13
N PRO A 28 -0.95 -2.09 18.26
CA PRO A 28 -0.13 -1.52 17.20
C PRO A 28 0.82 -2.53 16.52
N LYS A 29 1.43 -3.42 17.31
CA LYS A 29 2.27 -4.52 16.79
C LYS A 29 1.52 -5.45 15.81
N ASN A 30 0.24 -5.72 16.06
CA ASN A 30 -0.58 -6.56 15.20
C ASN A 30 -1.04 -5.81 13.95
N LYS A 31 -1.24 -4.49 14.05
CA LYS A 31 -1.48 -3.63 12.88
C LYS A 31 -0.28 -3.63 11.92
N ILE A 32 0.94 -3.54 12.45
CA ILE A 32 2.19 -3.64 11.65
C ILE A 32 2.30 -5.01 10.95
N LEU A 33 1.93 -6.09 11.64
CA LEU A 33 1.91 -7.43 11.04
C LEU A 33 0.86 -7.54 9.91
N LEU A 34 -0.30 -6.91 10.08
CA LEU A 34 -1.31 -6.83 9.03
C LEU A 34 -0.81 -6.01 7.84
N TYR A 35 -0.20 -4.84 8.06
CA TYR A 35 0.42 -4.05 6.99
C TYR A 35 1.46 -4.86 6.22
N SER A 36 2.40 -5.50 6.91
CA SER A 36 3.48 -6.25 6.25
C SER A 36 3.03 -7.52 5.53
N ARG A 37 2.00 -8.23 6.03
CA ARG A 37 1.54 -9.48 5.41
C ARG A 37 0.44 -9.28 4.37
N TYR A 38 -0.56 -8.48 4.71
CA TYR A 38 -1.75 -8.30 3.87
C TYR A 38 -1.47 -7.33 2.72
N LEU A 39 -0.91 -6.16 3.05
CA LEU A 39 -0.65 -5.08 2.10
C LEU A 39 0.42 -5.52 1.09
N LEU A 40 1.51 -6.10 1.56
CA LEU A 40 2.60 -6.58 0.69
C LEU A 40 2.13 -7.68 -0.28
N SER A 41 1.25 -8.58 0.15
CA SER A 41 0.66 -9.61 -0.72
C SER A 41 -0.33 -9.06 -1.75
N LYS A 42 -1.07 -7.98 -1.43
CA LYS A 42 -1.99 -7.34 -2.37
C LYS A 42 -1.22 -6.56 -3.43
N PHE A 43 -0.19 -5.83 -3.01
CA PHE A 43 0.57 -4.94 -3.87
C PHE A 43 1.60 -5.67 -4.75
N SER A 44 2.11 -6.83 -4.33
CA SER A 44 3.03 -7.64 -5.15
C SER A 44 2.44 -7.99 -6.51
N TRP A 45 1.13 -8.27 -6.59
CA TRP A 45 0.43 -8.52 -7.84
C TRP A 45 0.45 -7.29 -8.75
N HIS A 46 0.13 -6.12 -8.20
CA HIS A 46 0.11 -4.86 -8.95
C HIS A 46 1.50 -4.45 -9.44
N PHE A 47 2.55 -4.64 -8.63
CA PHE A 47 3.93 -4.39 -9.07
C PHE A 47 4.35 -5.28 -10.24
N THR A 48 3.85 -6.52 -10.26
CA THR A 48 4.14 -7.49 -11.34
C THR A 48 3.46 -7.09 -12.64
N VAL A 49 2.23 -6.57 -12.57
CA VAL A 49 1.44 -6.18 -13.76
C VAL A 49 1.87 -4.81 -14.32
N ALA A 50 2.26 -3.87 -13.46
CA ALA A 50 2.45 -2.48 -13.84
C ALA A 50 3.90 -2.06 -14.12
N THR A 51 4.90 -2.97 -14.06
CA THR A 51 6.33 -2.63 -14.22
C THR A 51 6.72 -1.36 -13.46
N LEU A 52 6.31 -1.27 -12.20
CA LEU A 52 6.56 -0.08 -11.39
C LEU A 52 8.04 -0.02 -11.00
N SER A 53 8.66 1.16 -11.17
CA SER A 53 10.05 1.34 -10.75
C SER A 53 10.14 1.29 -9.23
N LYS A 54 11.20 0.66 -8.70
CA LYS A 54 11.48 0.64 -7.26
C LYS A 54 11.54 2.05 -6.66
N THR A 55 12.04 3.02 -7.43
CA THR A 55 12.09 4.43 -7.03
C THR A 55 10.70 5.02 -6.79
N TRP A 56 9.75 4.76 -7.70
CA TRP A 56 8.39 5.28 -7.55
C TRP A 56 7.69 4.65 -6.34
N VAL A 57 7.90 3.36 -6.10
CA VAL A 57 7.36 2.67 -4.92
C VAL A 57 7.88 3.30 -3.63
N SER A 58 9.18 3.54 -3.51
CA SER A 58 9.74 4.15 -2.30
C SER A 58 9.33 5.61 -2.10
N GLU A 59 9.21 6.40 -3.17
CA GLU A 59 8.81 7.80 -3.04
C GLU A 59 7.33 7.97 -2.67
N ASN A 60 6.45 7.08 -3.16
CA ASN A 60 5.01 7.26 -3.05
C ASN A 60 4.38 6.35 -2.00
N MET A 61 4.78 5.08 -1.92
CA MET A 61 4.18 4.13 -0.98
C MET A 61 4.81 4.19 0.41
N ASP A 62 6.14 4.27 0.52
CA ASP A 62 6.78 4.39 1.84
C ASP A 62 6.34 5.69 2.54
N SER A 63 6.11 6.76 1.79
CA SER A 63 5.58 8.02 2.32
C SER A 63 4.19 7.86 2.93
N VAL A 64 3.29 7.12 2.29
CA VAL A 64 1.95 6.88 2.83
C VAL A 64 2.01 5.94 4.03
N VAL A 65 2.83 4.90 3.98
CA VAL A 65 3.00 3.97 5.12
C VAL A 65 3.54 4.69 6.35
N ASN A 66 4.52 5.58 6.18
CA ASN A 66 5.12 6.32 7.29
C ASN A 66 4.20 7.39 7.91
N LYS A 67 3.05 7.71 7.30
CA LYS A 67 2.08 8.67 7.86
C LYS A 67 1.18 8.05 8.95
N PHE A 68 1.16 6.72 9.08
CA PHE A 68 0.30 5.99 10.01
C PHE A 68 1.11 5.23 11.07
#